data_AF-A0A1Q9G746-F1
#
_entry.id   AF-A0A1Q9G746-F1
#
_cell.length_a   1.000
_cell.length_b   1.000
_cell.length_c   1.000
_cell.angle_alpha   90.00
_cell.angle_beta   90.00
_cell.angle_gamma   90.00
#
_symmetry.space_group_name_H-M   'P 1'
#
loop_
_entity.id
_entity.type
_entity.pdbx_description
1 polymer ?
#
loop_
_entity_poly.entity_id
_entity_poly.type
_entity_poly.pdbx_seq_one_letter_code
_entity_poly.pdbx_strand_id
1 'polypeptide(L)'
;MKKLSLLISAALVSTSAAATGYYTDNKSDVKIKKNSDGNHVSVYQQSPGNYKGNKSKVYIKYGSDYNDVDVSQYGKKNRSGVYINHNSDHNYVTVNQKGYRNKSRVNIGYYADYNDVDVYQKGAYNYSSVSIKAGDWNSAYVKQYGHGNYSDIDILGENADYNDVTVKQLGDYSKSTVLIDDYYNGPTKYNTVFVKQSNNDYSNVEITNGSSYNTVYVTQY
;
A
#
# COMPACT_ATOMS: atom_id res chain seq x y z
N MET A 1 3.29 38.58 -9.97
CA MET A 1 2.18 37.61 -9.78
C MET A 1 2.25 37.07 -8.37
N LYS A 2 1.12 37.13 -7.64
CA LYS A 2 1.03 36.90 -6.19
C LYS A 2 1.46 35.48 -5.84
N LYS A 3 2.39 35.35 -4.88
CA LYS A 3 2.70 34.07 -4.22
C LYS A 3 1.50 33.70 -3.36
N LEU A 4 0.64 32.82 -3.86
CA LEU A 4 -0.46 32.25 -3.08
C LEU A 4 0.13 31.13 -2.21
N SER A 5 0.27 31.38 -0.91
CA SER A 5 0.59 30.34 0.07
C SER A 5 -0.65 29.48 0.28
N LEU A 6 -0.62 28.25 -0.22
CA LEU A 6 -1.67 27.26 0.00
C LEU A 6 -1.55 26.70 1.43
N LEU A 7 -2.65 26.78 2.19
CA LEU A 7 -2.78 26.21 3.53
C LEU A 7 -2.73 24.67 3.44
N ILE A 8 -1.64 24.07 3.91
CA ILE A 8 -1.50 22.62 4.06
C ILE A 8 -2.24 22.22 5.34
N SER A 9 -3.45 21.68 5.21
CA SER A 9 -4.12 20.96 6.31
C SER A 9 -3.56 19.54 6.41
N ALA A 10 -2.33 19.40 6.92
CA ALA A 10 -1.87 18.14 7.46
C ALA A 10 -2.25 18.12 8.94
N ALA A 11 -3.32 17.42 9.31
CA ALA A 11 -3.65 17.17 10.72
C ALA A 11 -2.61 16.19 11.28
N LEU A 12 -1.44 16.72 11.66
CA LEU A 12 -0.37 15.97 12.30
C LEU A 12 -0.76 15.74 13.76
N VAL A 13 -1.58 14.73 14.05
CA VAL A 13 -1.83 14.30 15.44
C VAL A 13 -0.66 13.43 15.89
N SER A 14 0.54 14.01 15.99
CA SER A 14 1.64 13.41 16.74
C SER A 14 1.46 13.82 18.21
N THR A 15 0.84 12.96 19.01
CA THR A 15 0.87 13.11 20.47
C THR A 15 2.30 12.93 20.97
N SER A 16 3.05 14.04 21.05
CA SER A 16 4.19 14.15 21.97
C SER A 16 4.27 15.58 22.47
N ALA A 17 3.24 15.99 23.22
CA ALA A 17 3.32 17.14 24.11
C ALA A 17 3.85 16.67 25.47
N ALA A 18 4.90 17.33 25.94
CA ALA A 18 5.33 17.46 27.34
C ALA A 18 5.85 16.21 28.10
N ALA A 19 7.17 16.16 28.26
CA ALA A 19 7.84 16.02 29.56
C ALA A 19 7.34 14.97 30.56
N THR A 20 7.59 13.68 30.31
CA THR A 20 8.07 12.71 31.32
C THR A 20 8.73 11.51 30.61
N GLY A 21 10.07 11.46 30.56
CA GLY A 21 10.91 10.26 30.66
C GLY A 21 10.63 8.93 29.93
N TYR A 22 9.72 8.78 28.97
CA TYR A 22 9.42 7.48 28.35
C TYR A 22 9.37 7.57 26.81
N TYR A 23 10.34 6.95 26.14
CA TYR A 23 10.55 7.03 24.69
C TYR A 23 9.44 6.34 23.87
N THR A 24 8.53 7.15 23.31
CA THR A 24 7.51 6.76 22.32
C THR A 24 7.92 7.24 20.92
N ASP A 25 8.94 6.63 20.32
CA ASP A 25 9.53 7.09 19.04
C ASP A 25 8.71 6.71 17.79
N ASN A 26 7.41 7.02 17.76
CA ASN A 26 6.64 6.98 16.52
C ASN A 26 7.18 8.04 15.56
N LYS A 27 7.45 7.66 14.31
CA LYS A 27 7.98 8.57 13.29
C LYS A 27 7.10 8.51 12.05
N SER A 28 6.65 9.67 11.60
CA SER A 28 5.99 9.83 10.31
C SER A 28 6.75 10.84 9.47
N ASP A 29 6.86 10.57 8.18
CA ASP A 29 7.44 11.48 7.18
C ASP A 29 6.47 11.63 6.02
N VAL A 30 5.67 12.70 6.05
CA VAL A 30 4.68 13.03 5.03
C VAL A 30 5.22 14.16 4.16
N LYS A 31 5.27 13.95 2.84
CA LYS A 31 5.76 14.94 1.86
C LYS A 31 4.82 14.99 0.67
N ILE A 32 4.13 16.12 0.50
CA ILE A 32 3.33 16.46 -0.67
C ILE A 32 4.04 17.61 -1.39
N LYS A 33 4.50 17.41 -2.63
CA LYS A 33 5.39 18.36 -3.32
C LYS A 33 5.18 18.38 -4.82
N LYS A 34 5.70 19.42 -5.49
CA LYS A 34 5.77 19.50 -6.96
C LYS A 34 4.38 19.51 -7.61
N ASN A 35 3.57 20.48 -7.18
CA ASN A 35 2.20 20.70 -7.67
C ASN A 35 1.36 19.43 -7.50
N SER A 36 1.19 19.00 -6.26
CA SER A 36 0.41 17.81 -5.90
C SER A 36 -0.69 18.28 -4.96
N ASP A 37 -1.77 18.78 -5.54
CA ASP A 37 -2.81 19.55 -4.88
C ASP A 37 -4.00 18.66 -4.48
N GLY A 38 -4.82 19.10 -3.54
CA GLY A 38 -6.05 18.37 -3.15
C GLY A 38 -5.86 17.03 -2.42
N ASN A 39 -4.63 16.66 -2.05
CA ASN A 39 -4.34 15.39 -1.39
C ASN A 39 -4.72 15.38 0.11
N HIS A 40 -5.28 14.27 0.58
CA HIS A 40 -5.60 14.00 1.97
C HIS A 40 -4.69 12.88 2.51
N VAL A 41 -4.07 13.12 3.67
CA VAL A 41 -3.19 12.13 4.32
C VAL A 41 -3.47 12.10 5.82
N SER A 42 -3.87 10.93 6.32
CA SER A 42 -4.02 10.62 7.73
C SER A 42 -2.97 9.60 8.16
N VAL A 43 -2.30 9.86 9.28
CA VAL A 43 -1.36 8.92 9.89
C VAL A 43 -1.65 8.80 11.38
N TYR A 44 -2.05 7.62 11.82
CA TYR A 44 -2.24 7.28 13.21
C TYR A 44 -1.22 6.22 13.66
N GLN A 45 -0.43 6.51 14.69
CA GLN A 45 0.57 5.59 15.22
C GLN A 45 0.47 5.48 16.74
N GLN A 46 0.33 4.25 17.24
CA GLN A 46 0.33 3.97 18.67
C GLN A 46 1.31 2.84 19.00
N SER A 47 2.23 3.12 19.93
CA SER A 47 3.20 2.15 20.43
C SER A 47 3.08 2.03 21.95
N PRO A 48 2.53 0.92 22.48
CA PRO A 48 2.44 0.73 23.93
C PRO A 48 3.81 0.41 24.54
N GLY A 49 4.18 1.12 25.61
CA GLY A 49 5.40 0.91 26.42
C GLY A 49 6.68 1.54 25.87
N ASN A 50 7.83 1.22 26.50
CA ASN A 50 9.17 1.79 26.20
C ASN A 50 9.86 1.19 24.96
N TYR A 51 9.11 0.89 23.91
CA TYR A 51 9.65 0.19 22.74
C TYR A 51 9.89 1.14 21.58
N LYS A 52 10.82 0.78 20.67
CA LYS A 52 11.01 1.50 19.40
C LYS A 52 9.66 1.61 18.67
N GLY A 53 9.26 2.84 18.37
CA GLY A 53 7.97 3.15 17.78
C GLY A 53 7.82 2.71 16.32
N ASN A 54 6.63 2.94 15.80
CA ASN A 54 6.26 2.67 14.42
C ASN A 54 6.83 3.74 13.48
N LYS A 55 6.95 3.40 12.19
CA LYS A 55 7.45 4.32 11.16
C LYS A 55 6.51 4.34 9.96
N SER A 56 6.19 5.53 9.46
CA SER A 56 5.48 5.68 8.20
C SER A 56 6.19 6.70 7.31
N LYS A 57 6.07 6.50 5.99
CA LYS A 57 6.45 7.48 4.98
C LYS A 57 5.31 7.59 3.98
N VAL A 58 4.86 8.80 3.69
CA VAL A 58 3.83 9.06 2.67
C VAL A 58 4.32 10.18 1.77
N TYR A 59 4.74 9.83 0.56
CA TYR A 59 5.27 10.79 -0.41
C TYR A 59 4.36 10.88 -1.62
N ILE A 60 3.78 12.06 -1.85
CA ILE A 60 2.94 12.37 -3.01
C ILE A 60 3.64 13.48 -3.79
N LYS A 61 3.94 13.26 -5.09
CA LYS A 61 4.78 14.18 -5.85
C LYS A 61 4.50 14.22 -7.35
N TYR A 62 4.90 15.33 -7.97
CA TYR A 62 4.95 15.51 -9.43
C TYR A 62 3.56 15.44 -10.08
N GLY A 63 2.68 16.39 -9.75
CA GLY A 63 1.36 16.45 -10.39
C GLY A 63 0.32 15.49 -9.84
N SER A 64 0.66 14.66 -8.84
CA SER A 64 -0.28 13.71 -8.25
C SER A 64 -1.29 14.40 -7.34
N ASP A 65 -2.52 14.56 -7.80
CA ASP A 65 -3.57 15.35 -7.17
C ASP A 65 -4.69 14.46 -6.58
N TYR A 66 -5.43 15.00 -5.60
CA TYR A 66 -6.64 14.37 -5.05
C TYR A 66 -6.52 12.92 -4.54
N ASN A 67 -5.34 12.52 -4.07
CA ASN A 67 -5.14 11.20 -3.48
C ASN A 67 -5.51 11.20 -2.00
N ASP A 68 -6.05 10.08 -1.51
CA ASP A 68 -6.36 9.85 -0.10
C ASP A 68 -5.49 8.71 0.45
N VAL A 69 -4.75 8.98 1.53
CA VAL A 69 -3.87 8.00 2.15
C VAL A 69 -4.13 7.93 3.65
N ASP A 70 -4.59 6.77 4.14
CA ASP A 70 -4.71 6.46 5.56
C ASP A 70 -3.65 5.42 5.97
N VAL A 71 -2.85 5.75 6.98
CA VAL A 71 -1.92 4.82 7.61
C VAL A 71 -2.22 4.70 9.10
N SER A 72 -2.63 3.51 9.54
CA SER A 72 -2.83 3.18 10.95
C SER A 72 -1.86 2.08 11.41
N GLN A 73 -1.05 2.37 12.42
CA GLN A 73 -0.06 1.44 12.95
C GLN A 73 -0.18 1.31 14.47
N TYR A 74 -0.58 0.12 14.92
CA TYR A 74 -0.64 -0.25 16.33
C TYR A 74 0.41 -1.31 16.67
N GLY A 75 1.21 -1.05 17.70
CA GLY A 75 2.21 -1.98 18.20
C GLY A 75 3.63 -1.43 18.05
N LYS A 76 4.58 -2.29 17.67
CA LYS A 76 6.01 -2.02 17.84
C LYS A 76 6.76 -2.20 16.53
N LYS A 77 7.55 -1.19 16.14
CA LYS A 77 8.44 -1.22 14.97
C LYS A 77 7.74 -1.55 13.64
N ASN A 78 6.42 -1.34 13.52
CA ASN A 78 5.74 -1.48 12.24
C ASN A 78 6.24 -0.40 11.27
N ARG A 79 6.30 -0.72 9.98
CA ARG A 79 6.82 0.19 8.95
C ARG A 79 5.90 0.20 7.74
N SER A 80 5.55 1.39 7.27
CA SER A 80 4.81 1.58 6.02
C SER A 80 5.49 2.61 5.15
N GLY A 81 5.36 2.45 3.83
CA GLY A 81 5.77 3.44 2.85
C GLY A 81 4.75 3.52 1.73
N VAL A 82 4.13 4.68 1.54
CA VAL A 82 3.20 4.97 0.45
C VAL A 82 3.85 6.02 -0.45
N TYR A 83 3.91 5.73 -1.74
CA TYR A 83 4.54 6.59 -2.75
C TYR A 83 3.60 6.74 -3.94
N ILE A 84 3.07 7.95 -4.15
CA ILE A 84 2.19 8.28 -5.28
C ILE A 84 2.88 9.36 -6.10
N ASN A 85 3.06 9.15 -7.41
CA ASN A 85 3.89 10.06 -8.20
C ASN A 85 3.64 10.06 -9.71
N HIS A 86 4.04 11.15 -10.38
CA HIS A 86 3.97 11.30 -11.84
C HIS A 86 2.53 11.35 -12.36
N ASN A 87 1.80 12.41 -11.97
CA ASN A 87 0.42 12.70 -12.38
C ASN A 87 -0.51 11.49 -12.15
N SER A 88 -0.42 10.91 -10.96
CA SER A 88 -1.26 9.79 -10.55
C SER A 88 -2.24 10.28 -9.51
N ASP A 89 -3.50 10.34 -9.92
CA ASP A 89 -4.54 11.13 -9.29
C ASP A 89 -5.66 10.24 -8.75
N HIS A 90 -6.42 10.76 -7.78
CA HIS A 90 -7.60 10.07 -7.24
C HIS A 90 -7.35 8.64 -6.72
N ASN A 91 -6.14 8.35 -6.23
CA ASN A 91 -5.83 7.04 -5.66
C ASN A 91 -6.18 7.00 -4.17
N TYR A 92 -6.69 5.86 -3.72
CA TYR A 92 -7.07 5.58 -2.34
C TYR A 92 -6.13 4.50 -1.79
N VAL A 93 -5.40 4.82 -0.71
CA VAL A 93 -4.46 3.89 -0.11
C VAL A 93 -4.70 3.77 1.39
N THR A 94 -5.07 2.59 1.85
CA THR A 94 -5.19 2.26 3.27
C THR A 94 -4.11 1.27 3.70
N VAL A 95 -3.41 1.58 4.78
CA VAL A 95 -2.44 0.66 5.41
C VAL A 95 -2.76 0.50 6.89
N ASN A 96 -3.17 -0.70 7.29
CA ASN A 96 -3.43 -1.06 8.68
C ASN A 96 -2.45 -2.14 9.16
N GLN A 97 -1.62 -1.80 10.16
CA GLN A 97 -0.64 -2.72 10.73
C GLN A 97 -0.81 -2.87 12.23
N LYS A 98 -1.11 -4.09 12.68
CA LYS A 98 -1.25 -4.44 14.10
C LYS A 98 -0.23 -5.51 14.50
N GLY A 99 0.68 -5.17 15.41
CA GLY A 99 1.61 -6.13 16.01
C GLY A 99 3.08 -5.70 15.94
N TYR A 100 3.98 -6.60 15.54
CA TYR A 100 5.41 -6.39 15.65
C TYR A 100 6.15 -6.51 14.33
N ARG A 101 6.84 -5.44 13.92
CA ARG A 101 7.69 -5.43 12.72
C ARG A 101 6.98 -5.84 11.42
N ASN A 102 5.68 -5.58 11.31
CA ASN A 102 4.99 -5.69 10.03
C ASN A 102 5.51 -4.58 9.09
N LYS A 103 5.61 -4.89 7.81
CA LYS A 103 6.17 -4.01 6.78
C LYS A 103 5.27 -3.99 5.56
N SER A 104 4.96 -2.80 5.06
CA SER A 104 4.25 -2.63 3.81
C SER A 104 4.89 -1.56 2.95
N ARG A 105 4.77 -1.73 1.63
CA ARG A 105 5.13 -0.72 0.64
C ARG A 105 4.05 -0.66 -0.44
N VAL A 106 3.55 0.53 -0.72
CA VAL A 106 2.63 0.81 -1.83
C VAL A 106 3.31 1.83 -2.74
N ASN A 107 3.42 1.52 -4.03
CA ASN A 107 3.90 2.45 -5.05
C ASN A 107 2.85 2.57 -6.14
N ILE A 108 2.36 3.78 -6.38
CA ILE A 108 1.47 4.12 -7.48
C ILE A 108 2.16 5.20 -8.30
N GLY A 109 2.19 5.05 -9.62
CA GLY A 109 2.72 6.12 -10.44
C GLY A 109 2.58 5.95 -11.94
N TYR A 110 3.07 6.96 -12.67
CA TYR A 110 3.04 7.04 -14.13
C TYR A 110 1.62 7.07 -14.68
N TYR A 111 0.83 8.09 -14.33
CA TYR A 111 -0.56 8.24 -14.79
C TYR A 111 -1.49 7.10 -14.36
N ALA A 112 -1.19 6.45 -13.22
CA ALA A 112 -2.07 5.44 -12.64
C ALA A 112 -3.12 6.12 -11.75
N ASP A 113 -4.34 6.24 -12.28
CA ASP A 113 -5.42 6.99 -11.65
C ASP A 113 -6.50 6.05 -11.07
N TYR A 114 -7.24 6.54 -10.07
CA TYR A 114 -8.39 5.84 -9.51
C TYR A 114 -8.11 4.43 -8.96
N ASN A 115 -6.90 4.16 -8.48
CA ASN A 115 -6.56 2.86 -7.90
C ASN A 115 -6.90 2.80 -6.41
N ASP A 116 -7.34 1.64 -5.94
CA ASP A 116 -7.65 1.35 -4.55
C ASP A 116 -6.70 0.26 -4.01
N VAL A 117 -5.92 0.60 -2.98
CA VAL A 117 -4.97 -0.32 -2.35
C VAL A 117 -5.23 -0.40 -0.86
N ASP A 118 -5.62 -1.58 -0.37
CA ASP A 118 -5.76 -1.86 1.06
C ASP A 118 -4.79 -2.96 1.50
N VAL A 119 -3.94 -2.60 2.46
CA VAL A 119 -3.01 -3.51 3.11
C VAL A 119 -3.37 -3.65 4.58
N TYR A 120 -3.78 -4.85 4.96
CA TYR A 120 -4.03 -5.25 6.35
C TYR A 120 -3.03 -6.31 6.83
N GLN A 121 -2.25 -6.01 7.87
CA GLN A 121 -1.28 -6.93 8.45
C GLN A 121 -1.46 -7.05 9.97
N LYS A 122 -1.79 -8.25 10.44
CA LYS A 122 -1.90 -8.56 11.88
C LYS A 122 -0.98 -9.70 12.27
N GLY A 123 -0.12 -9.47 13.26
CA GLY A 123 0.84 -10.45 13.75
C GLY A 123 2.26 -9.91 13.73
N ALA A 124 3.22 -10.72 13.30
CA ALA A 124 4.63 -10.35 13.37
C ALA A 124 5.37 -10.63 12.06
N TYR A 125 6.29 -9.74 11.69
CA TYR A 125 7.19 -9.92 10.55
C TYR A 125 6.49 -10.17 9.19
N ASN A 126 5.22 -9.79 9.05
CA ASN A 126 4.54 -9.86 7.76
C ASN A 126 5.08 -8.77 6.82
N TYR A 127 5.21 -9.09 5.54
CA TYR A 127 5.67 -8.19 4.49
C TYR A 127 4.69 -8.18 3.33
N SER A 128 4.34 -6.99 2.87
CA SER A 128 3.60 -6.80 1.63
C SER A 128 4.19 -5.69 0.76
N SER A 129 4.08 -5.87 -0.54
CA SER A 129 4.43 -4.89 -1.55
C SER A 129 3.33 -4.87 -2.61
N VAL A 130 2.89 -3.66 -2.96
CA VAL A 130 1.93 -3.43 -4.05
C VAL A 130 2.52 -2.35 -4.94
N SER A 131 2.65 -2.63 -6.24
CA SER A 131 3.05 -1.66 -7.25
C SER A 131 1.99 -1.59 -8.35
N ILE A 132 1.48 -0.39 -8.61
CA ILE A 132 0.61 -0.11 -9.75
C ILE A 132 1.29 0.95 -10.61
N LYS A 133 1.52 0.66 -11.88
CA LYS A 133 2.17 1.59 -12.81
C LYS A 133 1.41 1.68 -14.12
N ALA A 134 0.98 2.89 -14.45
CA ALA A 134 0.22 3.20 -15.66
C ALA A 134 -1.11 2.44 -15.84
N GLY A 135 -1.65 1.82 -14.79
CA GLY A 135 -2.96 1.18 -14.85
C GLY A 135 -3.99 1.98 -14.05
N ASP A 136 -5.19 2.11 -14.59
CA ASP A 136 -6.30 2.82 -13.94
C ASP A 136 -7.32 1.86 -13.33
N TRP A 137 -8.05 2.33 -12.31
CA TRP A 137 -9.19 1.60 -11.74
C TRP A 137 -8.85 0.20 -11.21
N ASN A 138 -7.61 -0.03 -10.79
CA ASN A 138 -7.22 -1.31 -10.21
C ASN A 138 -7.48 -1.35 -8.71
N SER A 139 -7.83 -2.54 -8.21
CA SER A 139 -7.94 -2.84 -6.79
C SER A 139 -6.91 -3.87 -6.37
N ALA A 140 -6.17 -3.59 -5.30
CA ALA A 140 -5.23 -4.52 -4.70
C ALA A 140 -5.45 -4.64 -3.19
N TYR A 141 -5.92 -5.81 -2.77
CA TYR A 141 -6.20 -6.12 -1.37
C TYR A 141 -5.24 -7.18 -0.82
N VAL A 142 -4.44 -6.81 0.18
CA VAL A 142 -3.53 -7.73 0.87
C VAL A 142 -3.91 -7.89 2.33
N LYS A 143 -4.20 -9.12 2.74
CA LYS A 143 -4.55 -9.47 4.13
C LYS A 143 -3.63 -10.57 4.67
N GLN A 144 -2.80 -10.22 5.64
CA GLN A 144 -1.84 -11.16 6.25
C GLN A 144 -2.10 -11.28 7.76
N TYR A 145 -2.35 -12.52 8.20
CA TYR A 145 -2.54 -12.88 9.60
C TYR A 145 -1.52 -13.94 9.96
N GLY A 146 -0.73 -13.70 11.01
CA GLY A 146 0.26 -14.66 11.50
C GLY A 146 1.68 -14.10 11.48
N HIS A 147 2.65 -15.00 11.28
CA HIS A 147 4.07 -14.73 11.35
C HIS A 147 4.76 -14.95 10.00
N GLY A 148 5.47 -13.93 9.51
CA GLY A 148 6.42 -14.09 8.41
C GLY A 148 5.78 -14.32 7.04
N ASN A 149 4.53 -13.90 6.83
CA ASN A 149 3.90 -13.95 5.51
C ASN A 149 4.48 -12.92 4.56
N TYR A 150 4.51 -13.25 3.27
CA TYR A 150 5.03 -12.42 2.19
C TYR A 150 4.04 -12.33 1.02
N SER A 151 3.73 -11.11 0.58
CA SER A 151 2.93 -10.87 -0.62
C SER A 151 3.58 -9.78 -1.49
N ASP A 152 3.60 -10.00 -2.79
CA ASP A 152 4.03 -9.04 -3.80
C ASP A 152 3.00 -9.01 -4.93
N ILE A 153 2.44 -7.84 -5.21
CA ILE A 153 1.46 -7.61 -6.28
C ILE A 153 2.02 -6.52 -7.18
N ASP A 154 2.22 -6.85 -8.45
CA ASP A 154 2.62 -5.91 -9.49
C ASP A 154 1.53 -5.88 -10.58
N ILE A 155 0.93 -4.70 -10.78
CA ILE A 155 -0.01 -4.40 -11.87
C ILE A 155 0.65 -3.32 -12.74
N LEU A 156 1.09 -3.69 -13.93
CA LEU A 156 1.99 -2.90 -14.76
C LEU A 156 1.44 -2.75 -16.18
N GLY A 157 1.60 -1.56 -16.75
CA GLY A 157 1.32 -1.28 -18.16
C GLY A 157 0.14 -0.35 -18.36
N GLU A 158 0.21 0.45 -19.43
CA GLU A 158 -0.77 1.51 -19.77
C GLU A 158 -2.21 1.03 -19.98
N ASN A 159 -2.40 -0.29 -20.16
CA ASN A 159 -3.71 -0.90 -20.32
C ASN A 159 -4.00 -1.96 -19.25
N ALA A 160 -3.27 -1.96 -18.14
CA ALA A 160 -3.56 -2.85 -17.03
C ALA A 160 -4.66 -2.23 -16.15
N ASP A 161 -5.86 -2.05 -16.72
CA ASP A 161 -6.98 -1.38 -16.05
C ASP A 161 -8.00 -2.37 -15.47
N TYR A 162 -8.74 -1.94 -14.45
CA TYR A 162 -9.86 -2.69 -13.88
C TYR A 162 -9.47 -4.10 -13.39
N ASN A 163 -8.23 -4.29 -12.94
CA ASN A 163 -7.81 -5.55 -12.35
C ASN A 163 -8.09 -5.56 -10.85
N ASP A 164 -8.59 -6.69 -10.35
CA ASP A 164 -8.85 -6.93 -8.93
C ASP A 164 -7.95 -8.06 -8.45
N VAL A 165 -7.00 -7.73 -7.57
CA VAL A 165 -6.08 -8.70 -6.96
C VAL A 165 -6.30 -8.76 -5.46
N THR A 166 -6.69 -9.92 -4.97
CA THR A 166 -6.84 -10.21 -3.55
C THR A 166 -5.88 -11.31 -3.11
N VAL A 167 -5.04 -11.03 -2.10
CA VAL A 167 -4.16 -12.01 -1.45
C VAL A 167 -4.51 -12.12 0.04
N LYS A 168 -4.88 -13.31 0.50
CA LYS A 168 -5.23 -13.63 1.90
C LYS A 168 -4.32 -14.74 2.44
N GLN A 169 -3.43 -14.40 3.37
CA GLN A 169 -2.54 -15.36 4.03
C GLN A 169 -2.93 -15.47 5.51
N LEU A 170 -3.51 -16.61 5.88
CA LEU A 170 -4.15 -16.87 7.18
C LEU A 170 -3.39 -17.97 7.96
N GLY A 171 -2.10 -17.76 8.17
CA GLY A 171 -1.20 -18.69 8.84
C GLY A 171 0.22 -18.13 8.84
N ASP A 172 1.22 -19.00 8.92
CA ASP A 172 2.60 -18.57 9.03
C ASP A 172 3.41 -18.93 7.77
N TYR A 173 4.37 -18.08 7.42
CA TYR A 173 5.38 -18.34 6.38
C TYR A 173 4.83 -18.59 4.97
N SER A 174 3.63 -18.10 4.65
CA SER A 174 3.09 -18.19 3.28
C SER A 174 3.65 -17.10 2.38
N LYS A 175 3.83 -17.43 1.10
CA LYS A 175 4.38 -16.54 0.07
C LYS A 175 3.49 -16.52 -1.18
N SER A 176 3.14 -15.31 -1.63
CA SER A 176 2.37 -15.09 -2.85
C SER A 176 2.98 -14.00 -3.71
N THR A 177 3.10 -14.26 -5.01
CA THR A 177 3.46 -13.28 -6.04
C THR A 177 2.35 -13.24 -7.09
N VAL A 178 1.88 -12.05 -7.43
CA VAL A 178 0.91 -11.82 -8.51
C VAL A 178 1.47 -10.76 -9.45
N LEU A 179 1.60 -11.11 -10.73
CA LEU A 179 2.00 -10.20 -11.79
C LEU A 179 0.87 -10.09 -12.81
N ILE A 180 0.42 -8.87 -13.06
CA ILE A 180 -0.45 -8.52 -14.18
C ILE A 180 0.32 -7.49 -15.01
N ASP A 181 0.73 -7.86 -16.22
CA ASP A 181 1.61 -7.00 -17.04
C ASP A 181 1.17 -6.97 -18.51
N ASP A 182 1.20 -5.78 -19.11
CA ASP A 182 1.03 -5.54 -20.54
C ASP A 182 2.24 -4.77 -21.07
N TYR A 183 3.41 -5.42 -21.11
CA TYR A 183 4.56 -4.68 -21.59
C TYR A 183 4.40 -4.34 -23.07
N TYR A 184 4.00 -5.27 -23.97
CA TYR A 184 3.73 -5.02 -25.40
C TYR A 184 3.11 -6.29 -26.06
N ASN A 185 1.80 -6.51 -26.21
CA ASN A 185 0.93 -5.70 -27.07
C ASN A 185 -0.55 -6.13 -26.98
N GLY A 186 -1.25 -5.78 -25.91
CA GLY A 186 -2.72 -5.81 -25.89
C GLY A 186 -3.28 -5.61 -24.48
N PRO A 187 -4.54 -5.17 -24.32
CA PRO A 187 -5.07 -4.86 -23.00
C PRO A 187 -5.01 -6.07 -22.07
N THR A 188 -4.48 -5.89 -20.86
CA THR A 188 -4.58 -6.85 -19.75
C THR A 188 -5.56 -6.27 -18.72
N LYS A 189 -6.84 -6.24 -19.10
CA LYS A 189 -7.92 -5.59 -18.33
C LYS A 189 -8.87 -6.58 -17.72
N TYR A 190 -9.57 -6.16 -16.68
CA TYR A 190 -10.68 -6.92 -16.08
C TYR A 190 -10.26 -8.31 -15.58
N ASN A 191 -9.03 -8.45 -15.10
CA ASN A 191 -8.59 -9.71 -14.51
C ASN A 191 -8.88 -9.73 -13.01
N THR A 192 -9.37 -10.86 -12.53
CA THR A 192 -9.61 -11.11 -11.10
C THR A 192 -8.68 -12.20 -10.62
N VAL A 193 -7.85 -11.91 -9.62
CA VAL A 193 -6.96 -12.88 -8.99
C VAL A 193 -7.29 -12.96 -7.51
N PHE A 194 -7.59 -14.17 -7.03
CA PHE A 194 -7.83 -14.44 -5.63
C PHE A 194 -6.90 -15.55 -5.13
N VAL A 195 -6.00 -15.20 -4.22
CA VAL A 195 -5.10 -16.14 -3.55
C VAL A 195 -5.49 -16.25 -2.08
N LYS A 196 -5.69 -17.48 -1.60
CA LYS A 196 -5.89 -17.81 -0.19
C LYS A 196 -4.91 -18.90 0.24
N GLN A 197 -4.14 -18.62 1.29
CA GLN A 197 -3.08 -19.47 1.79
C GLN A 197 -3.12 -19.57 3.31
N SER A 198 -2.49 -20.61 3.84
CA SER A 198 -2.43 -20.96 5.25
C SER A 198 -0.99 -20.95 5.76
N ASN A 199 -0.36 -22.11 6.00
CA ASN A 199 0.97 -22.26 6.54
C ASN A 199 1.94 -22.82 5.49
N ASN A 200 3.08 -22.16 5.29
CA ASN A 200 4.14 -22.59 4.38
C ASN A 200 3.69 -22.78 2.92
N ASP A 201 2.65 -22.06 2.49
CA ASP A 201 2.14 -22.14 1.13
C ASP A 201 2.91 -21.21 0.18
N TYR A 202 2.98 -21.62 -1.09
CA TYR A 202 3.57 -20.80 -2.16
C TYR A 202 2.65 -20.72 -3.37
N SER A 203 2.47 -19.51 -3.90
CA SER A 203 1.73 -19.26 -5.14
C SER A 203 2.47 -18.24 -6.00
N ASN A 204 2.46 -18.46 -7.32
CA ASN A 204 2.85 -17.49 -8.32
C ASN A 204 1.75 -17.41 -9.38
N VAL A 205 1.15 -16.23 -9.56
CA VAL A 205 0.14 -15.97 -10.58
C VAL A 205 0.70 -14.92 -11.55
N GLU A 206 0.60 -15.20 -12.83
CA GLU A 206 1.07 -14.32 -13.88
C GLU A 206 0.00 -14.22 -14.97
N ILE A 207 -0.43 -13.00 -15.29
CA ILE A 207 -1.36 -12.70 -16.38
C ILE A 207 -0.69 -11.65 -17.26
N THR A 208 -0.25 -12.08 -18.43
CA THR A 208 0.57 -11.26 -19.32
C THR A 208 0.12 -11.36 -20.77
N ASN A 209 0.76 -10.56 -21.64
CA ASN A 209 0.58 -10.60 -23.09
C ASN A 209 -0.86 -10.31 -23.55
N GLY A 210 -1.52 -9.32 -22.94
CA GLY A 210 -2.89 -8.91 -23.31
C GLY A 210 -3.98 -9.90 -22.93
N SER A 211 -3.74 -10.70 -21.90
CA SER A 211 -4.71 -11.63 -21.36
C SER A 211 -5.73 -10.87 -20.50
N SER A 212 -6.84 -10.45 -21.12
CA SER A 212 -7.97 -9.80 -20.44
C SER A 212 -9.04 -10.80 -19.96
N TYR A 213 -9.88 -10.37 -19.01
CA TYR A 213 -11.06 -11.11 -18.53
C TYR A 213 -10.77 -12.47 -17.89
N ASN A 214 -9.58 -12.66 -17.34
CA ASN A 214 -9.23 -13.89 -16.67
C ASN A 214 -9.66 -13.85 -15.21
N THR A 215 -10.06 -15.01 -14.69
CA THR A 215 -10.31 -15.20 -13.27
C THR A 215 -9.46 -16.34 -12.75
N VAL A 216 -8.61 -16.07 -11.77
CA VAL A 216 -7.69 -17.03 -11.17
C VAL A 216 -8.01 -17.18 -9.69
N TYR A 217 -8.29 -18.41 -9.26
CA TYR A 217 -8.45 -18.76 -7.85
C TYR A 217 -7.35 -19.74 -7.42
N VAL A 218 -6.54 -19.36 -6.43
CA VAL A 218 -5.58 -20.23 -5.77
C VAL A 218 -5.99 -20.37 -4.32
N THR A 219 -6.24 -21.60 -3.85
CA THR A 219 -6.54 -21.87 -2.45
C THR A 219 -5.69 -23.05 -1.95
N GLN A 220 -4.93 -22.82 -0.89
CA GLN A 220 -4.01 -23.77 -0.27
C GLN A 220 -4.23 -23.79 1.26
N TYR A 221 -4.08 -24.96 1.90
CA TYR A 221 -4.43 -25.25 3.31
C TYR A 221 -3.40 -26.16 3.98
#